data_AF-A0A2P5YAV4-F1
#
_entry.id   AF-A0A2P5YAV4-F1
#
_cell.length_a   1.000
_cell.length_b   1.000
_cell.length_c   1.000
_cell.angle_alpha   90.00
_cell.angle_beta   90.00
_cell.angle_gamma   90.00
#
_symmetry.space_group_name_H-M   'P 1'
#
loop_
_entity.id
_entity.type
_entity.pdbx_description
1 polymer ?
#
loop_
_entity_poly.entity_id
_entity_poly.type
_entity_poly.pdbx_seq_one_letter_code
_entity_poly.pdbx_strand_id
1 'polypeptide(L)'
;MATNRYEGGLKTIEELTTNAKQIQDEVLREILSRYAGTEYLKGFLHGRTKKQLFKKNVPIVTYEDLKPYIDRIANRETSDILLAKPVTSSGTSGGLPKLMPVTAEFANKWELFHGLYESSVIK
;
A
#
# COMPACT_ATOMS: atom_id res chain seq x y z
N MET A 1 -8.42 -21.16 24.92
CA MET A 1 -7.42 -20.59 23.98
C MET A 1 -8.07 -19.77 22.86
N ALA A 2 -9.26 -20.13 22.34
CA ALA A 2 -9.98 -19.32 21.33
C ALA A 2 -10.47 -17.94 21.82
N THR A 3 -10.92 -17.83 23.08
CA THR A 3 -11.40 -16.59 23.69
C THR A 3 -10.36 -15.47 23.74
N ASN A 4 -9.09 -15.79 24.01
CA ASN A 4 -8.00 -14.80 24.08
C ASN A 4 -7.68 -14.20 22.70
N ARG A 5 -7.81 -14.99 21.62
CA ARG A 5 -7.56 -14.51 20.24
C ARG A 5 -8.67 -13.58 19.76
N TYR A 6 -9.91 -13.86 20.12
CA TYR A 6 -11.08 -13.04 19.81
C TYR A 6 -11.02 -11.68 20.53
N GLU A 7 -10.76 -11.68 21.84
CA GLU A 7 -10.60 -10.44 22.62
C GLU A 7 -9.46 -9.56 22.11
N GLY A 8 -8.33 -10.18 21.74
CA GLY A 8 -7.20 -9.49 21.10
C GLY A 8 -7.59 -8.86 19.75
N GLY A 9 -8.39 -9.56 18.94
CA GLY A 9 -8.89 -9.03 17.66
C GLY A 9 -9.79 -7.81 17.83
N LEU A 10 -10.76 -7.88 18.75
CA LEU A 10 -11.65 -6.75 19.05
C LEU A 10 -10.89 -5.54 19.60
N LYS A 11 -9.94 -5.77 20.51
CA LYS A 11 -9.09 -4.70 21.04
C LYS A 11 -8.29 -4.02 19.92
N THR A 12 -7.76 -4.81 18.98
CA THR A 12 -7.04 -4.30 17.82
C THR A 12 -7.94 -3.42 16.95
N ILE A 13 -9.18 -3.87 16.67
CA ILE A 13 -10.14 -3.07 15.89
C ILE A 13 -10.43 -1.74 16.59
N GLU A 14 -10.72 -1.77 17.90
CA GLU A 14 -11.01 -0.56 18.68
C GLU A 14 -9.85 0.44 18.69
N GLU A 15 -8.62 -0.04 18.84
CA GLU A 15 -7.41 0.79 18.77
C GLU A 15 -7.24 1.43 17.38
N LEU A 16 -7.44 0.65 16.31
CA LEU A 16 -7.32 1.13 14.92
C LEU A 16 -8.38 2.16 14.55
N THR A 17 -9.64 1.94 14.96
CA THR A 17 -10.76 2.83 14.63
C THR A 17 -10.75 4.10 15.47
N THR A 18 -10.36 4.01 16.75
CA THR A 18 -10.23 5.17 17.64
C THR A 18 -9.12 6.12 17.18
N ASN A 19 -7.98 5.57 16.73
CA ASN A 19 -6.79 6.37 16.39
C ASN A 19 -6.61 6.57 14.87
N ALA A 20 -7.67 6.34 14.08
CA ALA A 20 -7.60 6.26 12.62
C ALA A 20 -6.88 7.45 11.96
N LYS A 21 -7.11 8.69 12.43
CA LYS A 21 -6.47 9.89 11.88
C LYS A 21 -4.95 9.86 12.06
N GLN A 22 -4.49 9.56 13.28
CA GLN A 22 -3.06 9.51 13.59
C GLN A 22 -2.39 8.39 12.81
N ILE A 23 -3.01 7.20 12.80
CA ILE A 23 -2.50 6.03 12.09
C ILE A 23 -2.39 6.31 10.59
N GLN A 24 -3.40 6.93 9.97
CA GLN A 24 -3.34 7.28 8.55
C GLN A 24 -2.26 8.33 8.24
N ASP A 25 -2.02 9.27 9.14
CA ASP A 25 -0.95 10.26 8.99
C ASP A 25 0.44 9.62 9.09
N GLU A 26 0.62 8.65 9.99
CA GLU A 26 1.84 7.85 10.10
C GLU A 26 2.07 6.97 8.88
N VAL A 27 1.04 6.25 8.41
CA VAL A 27 1.09 5.42 7.21
C VAL A 27 1.49 6.25 5.99
N LEU A 28 0.87 7.41 5.78
CA LEU A 28 1.24 8.29 4.66
C LEU A 28 2.69 8.78 4.79
N ARG A 29 3.12 9.17 6.00
CA ARG A 29 4.50 9.61 6.25
C ARG A 29 5.51 8.51 5.91
N GLU A 30 5.23 7.27 6.28
CA GLU A 30 6.10 6.12 5.99
C GLU A 30 6.20 5.84 4.49
N ILE A 31 5.06 5.82 3.79
CA ILE A 31 5.00 5.66 2.33
C ILE A 31 5.85 6.75 1.66
N LEU A 32 5.60 8.02 2.00
CA LEU A 32 6.33 9.13 1.40
C LEU A 32 7.82 9.08 1.73
N SER A 33 8.21 8.75 2.95
CA SER A 33 9.62 8.69 3.34
C SER A 33 10.37 7.57 2.62
N ARG A 34 9.72 6.42 2.45
CA ARG A 34 10.33 5.27 1.79
C ARG A 34 10.43 5.43 0.29
N TYR A 35 9.42 6.01 -0.34
CA TYR A 35 9.31 6.09 -1.79
C TYR A 35 9.60 7.50 -2.35
N ALA A 36 10.04 8.46 -1.54
CA ALA A 36 10.37 9.83 -1.97
C ALA A 36 11.39 9.89 -3.14
N GLY A 37 12.26 8.89 -3.23
CA GLY A 37 13.27 8.76 -4.28
C GLY A 37 12.79 8.08 -5.56
N THR A 38 11.59 7.46 -5.57
CA THR A 38 11.10 6.76 -6.75
C THR A 38 10.83 7.73 -7.89
N GLU A 39 10.98 7.29 -9.13
CA GLU A 39 10.75 8.11 -10.33
C GLU A 39 9.40 8.84 -10.26
N TYR A 40 8.35 8.10 -9.89
CA TYR A 40 7.00 8.64 -9.78
C TYR A 40 6.89 9.76 -8.74
N LEU A 41 7.24 9.50 -7.48
CA LEU A 41 7.08 10.52 -6.43
C LEU A 41 8.11 11.66 -6.56
N LYS A 42 9.30 11.39 -7.07
CA LYS A 42 10.31 12.43 -7.34
C LYS A 42 9.82 13.43 -8.38
N GLY A 43 9.04 12.99 -9.37
CA GLY A 43 8.42 13.85 -10.37
C GLY A 43 7.45 14.90 -9.79
N PHE A 44 6.75 14.59 -8.70
CA PHE A 44 5.75 15.48 -8.09
C PHE A 44 6.22 16.17 -6.80
N LEU A 45 7.08 15.50 -6.03
CA LEU A 45 7.45 15.91 -4.67
C LEU A 45 8.92 16.29 -4.53
N HIS A 46 9.78 15.93 -5.49
CA HIS A 46 11.22 16.23 -5.45
C HIS A 46 11.87 15.88 -4.10
N GLY A 47 11.56 14.69 -3.55
CA GLY A 47 12.09 14.22 -2.27
C GLY A 47 11.37 14.74 -1.02
N ARG A 48 10.35 15.60 -1.15
CA ARG A 48 9.60 16.15 0.00
C ARG A 48 8.54 15.15 0.46
N THR A 49 8.34 15.06 1.78
CA THR A 49 7.45 14.05 2.39
C THR A 49 6.26 14.64 3.16
N LYS A 50 6.00 15.95 3.01
CA LYS A 50 4.91 16.63 3.73
C LYS A 50 3.55 16.27 3.13
N LYS A 51 2.60 15.85 3.98
CA LYS A 51 1.20 15.55 3.62
C LYS A 51 0.51 16.63 2.79
N GLN A 52 0.73 17.91 3.11
CA GLN A 52 0.14 19.02 2.35
C GLN A 52 0.68 19.11 0.91
N LEU A 53 1.96 18.79 0.71
CA LEU A 53 2.57 18.77 -0.61
C LEU A 53 2.09 17.57 -1.41
N PHE A 54 1.96 16.40 -0.77
CA PHE A 54 1.33 15.23 -1.38
C PHE A 54 -0.06 15.56 -1.92
N LYS A 55 -0.94 16.12 -1.08
CA LYS A 55 -2.29 16.50 -1.48
C LYS A 55 -2.35 17.53 -2.61
N LYS A 56 -1.37 18.43 -2.69
CA LYS A 56 -1.33 19.50 -3.69
C LYS A 56 -0.74 19.04 -5.03
N ASN A 57 0.27 18.18 -5.00
CA ASN A 57 1.14 17.94 -6.15
C ASN A 57 0.95 16.55 -6.78
N VAL A 58 0.48 15.54 -6.03
CA VAL A 58 0.30 14.19 -6.57
C VAL A 58 -1.13 14.06 -7.11
N PRO A 59 -1.31 13.79 -8.41
CA PRO A 59 -2.63 13.69 -9.01
C PRO A 59 -3.37 12.42 -8.57
N ILE A 60 -4.69 12.46 -8.66
CA ILE A 60 -5.52 11.25 -8.66
C ILE A 60 -5.40 10.65 -10.06
N VAL A 61 -5.01 9.37 -10.14
CA VAL A 61 -4.66 8.70 -11.39
C VAL A 61 -5.49 7.45 -11.63
N THR A 62 -5.62 7.05 -12.88
CA THR A 62 -6.18 5.76 -13.30
C THR A 62 -5.08 4.72 -13.50
N TYR A 63 -5.46 3.49 -13.87
CA TYR A 63 -4.48 2.45 -14.19
C TYR A 63 -3.69 2.82 -15.44
N GLU A 64 -4.34 3.43 -16.41
CA GLU A 64 -3.78 3.80 -17.71
C GLU A 64 -2.63 4.82 -17.56
N ASP A 65 -2.75 5.74 -16.60
CA ASP A 65 -1.68 6.69 -16.24
C ASP A 65 -0.44 5.98 -15.66
N LEU A 66 -0.65 4.87 -14.95
CA LEU A 66 0.41 4.09 -14.29
C LEU A 66 0.97 2.96 -15.17
N LYS A 67 0.24 2.57 -16.22
CA LYS A 67 0.59 1.46 -17.09
C LYS A 67 2.02 1.53 -17.64
N PRO A 68 2.55 2.69 -18.09
CA PRO A 68 3.93 2.76 -18.58
C PRO A 68 4.97 2.38 -17.53
N TYR A 69 4.75 2.76 -16.27
CA TYR A 69 5.62 2.40 -15.16
C TYR A 69 5.49 0.90 -14.80
N ILE A 70 4.26 0.38 -14.81
CA ILE A 70 3.96 -1.02 -14.51
C ILE A 70 4.57 -1.95 -15.57
N ASP A 71 4.45 -1.61 -16.85
CA ASP A 71 5.03 -2.39 -17.96
C ASP A 71 6.57 -2.46 -17.85
N ARG A 72 7.22 -1.36 -17.46
CA ARG A 72 8.68 -1.32 -17.22
C ARG A 72 9.10 -2.24 -16.06
N ILE A 73 8.34 -2.22 -14.96
CA ILE A 73 8.56 -3.14 -13.83
C ILE A 73 8.36 -4.59 -14.27
N ALA A 74 7.32 -4.89 -15.06
CA ALA A 74 7.06 -6.23 -15.58
C ALA A 74 8.17 -6.73 -16.51
N ASN A 75 8.79 -5.83 -17.27
CA ASN A 75 9.97 -6.10 -18.10
C ASN A 75 11.28 -6.17 -17.29
N ARG A 76 11.21 -6.23 -15.95
CA ARG A 76 12.34 -6.38 -15.03
C ARG A 76 13.34 -5.22 -15.05
N GLU A 77 12.89 -4.02 -15.40
CA GLU A 77 13.72 -2.83 -15.21
C GLU A 77 13.95 -2.63 -13.70
N THR A 78 15.21 -2.69 -13.25
CA THR A 78 15.59 -2.64 -11.82
C THR A 78 15.68 -1.22 -11.27
N SER A 79 14.92 -0.29 -11.82
CA SER A 79 14.86 1.09 -11.37
C SER A 79 13.83 1.25 -10.25
N ASP A 80 14.03 2.19 -9.33
CA ASP A 80 13.04 2.59 -8.32
C ASP A 80 11.88 3.36 -8.98
N ILE A 81 11.11 2.70 -9.85
CA ILE A 81 10.11 3.34 -10.72
C ILE A 81 8.87 3.77 -9.91
N LEU A 82 8.16 2.79 -9.35
CA LEU A 82 7.01 3.00 -8.45
C LEU A 82 7.30 2.49 -7.03
N LEU A 83 8.13 1.45 -6.93
CA LEU A 83 8.38 0.70 -5.70
C LEU A 83 9.89 0.49 -5.54
N ALA A 84 10.30 0.35 -4.28
CA ALA A 84 11.69 0.10 -3.90
C ALA A 84 12.08 -1.40 -3.89
N LYS A 85 11.14 -2.33 -4.17
CA LYS A 85 11.35 -3.79 -4.09
C LYS A 85 10.52 -4.59 -5.13
N PRO A 86 10.92 -5.83 -5.47
CA PRO A 86 10.26 -6.65 -6.51
C PRO A 86 8.81 -7.01 -6.17
N VAL A 87 8.03 -7.30 -7.20
CA VAL A 87 6.57 -7.45 -7.09
C VAL A 87 5.98 -8.67 -7.79
N THR A 88 4.83 -9.12 -7.28
CA THR A 88 3.94 -10.13 -7.87
C THR A 88 2.64 -9.45 -8.32
N SER A 89 2.00 -9.90 -9.40
CA SER A 89 0.86 -9.22 -10.06
C SER A 89 -0.50 -9.94 -9.94
N SER A 90 -1.58 -9.22 -9.61
CA SER A 90 -2.97 -9.74 -9.67
C SER A 90 -4.03 -8.66 -10.00
N GLY A 91 -4.68 -8.73 -11.17
CA GLY A 91 -5.82 -7.86 -11.58
C GLY A 91 -6.14 -8.04 -13.08
N THR A 92 -7.12 -7.34 -13.71
CA THR A 92 -7.47 -7.31 -15.18
C THR A 92 -7.84 -5.90 -15.73
N SER A 93 -7.38 -5.49 -16.94
CA SER A 93 -7.73 -4.28 -17.71
C SER A 93 -7.93 -4.64 -19.17
N GLY A 94 -9.02 -4.20 -19.80
CA GLY A 94 -9.26 -4.43 -21.24
C GLY A 94 -9.35 -5.91 -21.66
N GLY A 95 -9.65 -6.82 -20.74
CA GLY A 95 -9.70 -8.27 -20.98
C GLY A 95 -8.41 -9.04 -20.68
N LEU A 96 -7.30 -8.36 -20.34
CA LEU A 96 -6.02 -8.97 -19.93
C LEU A 96 -5.71 -8.69 -18.46
N PRO A 97 -4.98 -9.56 -17.73
CA PRO A 97 -4.62 -9.28 -16.35
C PRO A 97 -3.87 -7.94 -16.11
N LYS A 98 -4.41 -7.01 -15.29
CA LYS A 98 -3.72 -5.86 -14.67
C LYS A 98 -2.62 -6.40 -13.81
N LEU A 99 -1.44 -5.89 -14.05
CA LEU A 99 -0.32 -6.16 -13.19
C LEU A 99 -0.37 -5.16 -12.05
N MET A 100 -0.77 -5.62 -10.87
CA MET A 100 -0.75 -4.82 -9.65
C MET A 100 0.54 -5.12 -8.89
N PRO A 101 1.48 -4.17 -8.79
CA PRO A 101 2.72 -4.40 -8.07
C PRO A 101 2.47 -4.65 -6.57
N VAL A 102 2.68 -5.87 -6.07
CA VAL A 102 2.56 -6.23 -4.65
C VAL A 102 3.91 -6.31 -3.96
N THR A 103 4.08 -5.60 -2.84
CA THR A 103 5.29 -5.69 -1.99
C THR A 103 5.16 -6.79 -0.93
N ALA A 104 6.29 -7.33 -0.46
CA ALA A 104 6.30 -8.32 0.63
C ALA A 104 5.65 -7.78 1.93
N GLU A 105 5.80 -6.49 2.22
CA GLU A 105 5.13 -5.88 3.38
C GLU A 105 3.61 -5.90 3.23
N PHE A 106 3.10 -5.65 2.03
CA PHE A 106 1.67 -5.76 1.77
C PHE A 106 1.18 -7.19 1.99
N ALA A 107 1.93 -8.20 1.52
CA ALA A 107 1.59 -9.61 1.75
C ALA A 107 1.47 -9.94 3.25
N ASN A 108 2.44 -9.51 4.07
CA ASN A 108 2.40 -9.72 5.52
C ASN A 108 1.22 -9.00 6.19
N LYS A 109 0.92 -7.76 5.77
CA LYS A 109 -0.25 -7.01 6.24
C LYS A 109 -1.56 -7.72 5.87
N TRP A 110 -1.59 -8.36 4.71
CA TRP A 110 -2.75 -9.12 4.23
C TRP A 110 -2.98 -10.39 5.07
N GLU A 111 -1.92 -11.11 5.44
CA GLU A 111 -2.00 -12.25 6.37
C GLU A 111 -2.53 -11.84 7.75
N LEU A 112 -2.06 -10.71 8.28
CA LEU A 112 -2.55 -10.14 9.55
C LEU A 112 -4.04 -9.79 9.47
N PHE A 113 -4.47 -9.13 8.38
CA PHE A 113 -5.88 -8.81 8.15
C PHE A 113 -6.74 -10.07 8.06
N HIS A 114 -6.30 -11.10 7.32
CA HIS A 114 -6.98 -12.38 7.26
C HIS A 114 -7.13 -13.02 8.65
N GLY A 115 -6.07 -13.01 9.46
CA GLY A 115 -6.12 -13.50 10.84
C GLY A 115 -7.10 -12.75 11.73
N LEU A 116 -7.21 -11.42 11.58
CA LEU A 116 -8.21 -10.60 12.28
C LEU A 116 -9.63 -10.92 11.82
N TYR A 117 -9.86 -11.00 10.50
CA TYR A 117 -11.16 -11.34 9.91
C TYR A 117 -11.65 -12.71 10.39
N GLU A 118 -10.82 -13.75 10.27
CA GLU A 118 -11.17 -15.10 10.71
C GLU A 118 -11.44 -15.16 12.22
N SER A 119 -10.65 -14.46 13.04
CA SER A 119 -10.89 -14.38 14.48
C SER A 119 -12.22 -13.72 14.84
N SER A 120 -12.73 -12.81 14.00
CA SER A 120 -13.98 -12.09 14.23
C SER A 120 -15.22 -12.87 13.76
N VAL A 121 -15.04 -13.81 12.82
CA VAL A 121 -16.12 -14.59 12.19
C VAL A 121 -16.37 -15.92 12.92
N ILE A 122 -15.35 -16.50 13.56
CA ILE A 122 -15.48 -17.75 14.32
C ILE A 122 -16.02 -17.43 15.73
N LYS A 123 -17.33 -17.63 15.91
CA LYS A 123 -18.01 -17.67 17.22
C LYS A 123 -17.89 -19.04 17.87
#